data_AF-A0A7H4LSK1-F1
#
_entry.id   AF-A0A7H4LSK1-F1
#
_cell.length_a   1.000
_cell.length_b   1.000
_cell.length_c   1.000
_cell.angle_alpha   90.00
_cell.angle_beta   90.00
_cell.angle_gamma   90.00
#
_symmetry.space_group_name_H-M   'P 1'
#
loop_
_entity.id
_entity.type
_entity.pdbx_description
1 polymer ?
#
loop_
_entity_poly.entity_id
_entity_poly.type
_entity_poly.pdbx_seq_one_letter_code
_entity_poly.pdbx_strand_id
1 'polypeptide(L)'
;MANLTRRQWLKVGLAAGGLASFALSYREVAKRALDGLLSGTSGKVTRDRIFANALIPEANANTGWQQNPRQVISMTQCFGCWTQCGVRVRVDSEKGQVLRIAGNPYHPLSHEHHLDSSIPFSTAMAQLAGESGLDARSTACARGATQLEGLYSPLRLLEPMKRAGKRGEGKWQRISFEQLVKEVVEGGDLFGEGTLMVCARFTIRSPPLTPGIRDSAQKPTSYWSPTPATTGAIPFYAVLR
;
A
#
# COMPACT_ATOMS: atom_id res chain seq x y z
N MET A 1 -42.67 -52.68 -6.00
CA MET A 1 -42.35 -51.30 -5.60
C MET A 1 -43.45 -50.84 -4.66
N ALA A 2 -43.13 -50.45 -3.42
CA ALA A 2 -44.15 -50.14 -2.42
C ALA A 2 -45.02 -48.94 -2.86
N ASN A 3 -46.35 -49.08 -2.80
CA ASN A 3 -47.31 -48.01 -3.11
C ASN A 3 -47.31 -46.95 -2.00
N LEU A 4 -46.33 -46.05 -2.03
CA LEU A 4 -46.22 -44.94 -1.08
C LEU A 4 -47.24 -43.84 -1.42
N THR A 5 -48.02 -43.43 -0.42
CA THR A 5 -49.00 -42.34 -0.54
C THR A 5 -48.29 -40.99 -0.71
N ARG A 6 -48.96 -40.00 -1.33
CA ARG A 6 -48.39 -38.64 -1.53
C ARG A 6 -47.87 -38.00 -0.23
N ARG A 7 -48.54 -38.23 0.91
CA ARG A 7 -48.11 -37.73 2.23
C ARG A 7 -46.83 -38.41 2.73
N GLN A 8 -46.65 -39.70 2.44
CA GLN A 8 -45.41 -40.42 2.76
C GLN A 8 -44.25 -39.94 1.89
N TRP A 9 -44.48 -39.66 0.60
CA TRP A 9 -43.47 -39.03 -0.28
C TRP A 9 -43.00 -37.67 0.23
N LEU A 10 -43.91 -36.81 0.70
CA LEU A 10 -43.54 -35.52 1.29
C LEU A 10 -42.73 -35.65 2.58
N LYS A 11 -43.08 -36.62 3.46
CA LYS A 11 -42.30 -36.88 4.68
C LYS A 11 -40.90 -37.40 4.37
N VAL A 12 -40.76 -38.29 3.39
CA VAL A 12 -39.46 -38.82 2.94
C VAL A 12 -38.64 -37.71 2.30
N GLY A 13 -39.24 -36.86 1.45
CA GLY A 13 -38.56 -35.72 0.85
C GLY A 13 -38.05 -34.72 1.89
N LEU A 14 -38.86 -34.40 2.91
CA LEU A 14 -38.45 -33.50 4.00
C LEU A 14 -37.35 -34.12 4.86
N ALA A 15 -37.46 -35.41 5.20
CA ALA A 15 -36.42 -36.11 5.95
C ALA A 15 -35.10 -36.20 5.18
N ALA A 16 -35.15 -36.57 3.89
CA ALA A 16 -33.99 -36.65 3.03
C ALA A 16 -33.35 -35.27 2.80
N GLY A 17 -34.16 -34.25 2.54
CA GLY A 17 -33.68 -32.86 2.37
C GLY A 17 -33.05 -32.30 3.64
N GLY A 18 -33.65 -32.55 4.82
CA GLY A 18 -33.10 -32.15 6.11
C GLY A 18 -31.77 -32.86 6.42
N LEU A 19 -31.70 -34.16 6.17
CA LEU A 19 -30.50 -34.96 6.41
C LEU A 19 -29.36 -34.62 5.44
N ALA A 20 -29.68 -34.35 4.17
CA ALA A 20 -28.72 -33.84 3.19
C ALA A 20 -28.19 -32.45 3.58
N SER A 21 -29.07 -31.55 4.01
CA SER A 21 -28.68 -30.21 4.46
C SER A 21 -27.77 -30.27 5.69
N PHE A 22 -28.07 -31.18 6.63
CA PHE A 22 -27.24 -31.43 7.81
C PHE A 22 -25.88 -32.04 7.44
N ALA A 23 -25.85 -33.02 6.54
CA ALA A 23 -24.60 -33.62 6.07
C ALA A 23 -23.70 -32.59 5.36
N LEU A 24 -24.29 -31.73 4.54
CA LEU A 24 -23.57 -30.66 3.85
C LEU A 24 -23.03 -29.61 4.83
N SER A 25 -23.80 -29.24 5.86
CA SER A 25 -23.35 -28.26 6.85
C SER A 25 -22.19 -28.79 7.72
N TYR A 26 -22.21 -30.08 8.06
CA TYR A 26 -21.17 -30.70 8.90
C TYR A 26 -19.97 -31.26 8.13
N ARG A 27 -20.00 -31.25 6.78
CA ARG A 27 -18.93 -31.85 5.95
C ARG A 27 -17.54 -31.33 6.31
N GLU A 28 -17.38 -30.02 6.46
CA GLU A 28 -16.06 -29.43 6.77
C GLU A 28 -15.61 -29.74 8.20
N VAL A 29 -16.55 -29.85 9.15
CA VAL A 29 -16.25 -30.22 10.55
C VAL A 29 -15.82 -31.68 10.61
N ALA A 30 -16.55 -32.58 9.95
CA ALA A 30 -16.21 -34.00 9.87
C ALA A 30 -14.85 -34.21 9.19
N LYS A 31 -14.58 -33.48 8.09
CA LYS A 31 -13.28 -33.50 7.41
C LYS A 31 -12.15 -33.08 8.34
N ARG A 32 -12.28 -31.94 9.04
CA ARG A 32 -11.27 -31.48 10.00
C ARG A 32 -11.08 -32.44 11.17
N ALA A 33 -12.14 -33.08 11.66
CA ALA A 33 -12.07 -34.07 12.71
C ALA A 33 -11.30 -35.32 12.26
N LEU A 34 -11.59 -35.83 11.05
CA LEU A 34 -10.85 -36.93 10.43
C LEU A 34 -9.38 -36.57 10.19
N ASP A 35 -9.12 -35.41 9.59
CA ASP A 35 -7.77 -34.91 9.34
C ASP A 35 -6.99 -34.79 10.67
N GLY A 36 -7.63 -34.30 11.73
CA GLY A 36 -7.04 -34.22 13.07
C GLY A 36 -6.74 -35.57 13.71
N LEU A 37 -7.63 -36.55 13.52
CA LEU A 37 -7.45 -37.91 14.04
C LEU A 37 -6.31 -38.64 13.34
N LEU A 38 -6.13 -38.44 12.03
CA LEU A 38 -5.10 -39.10 11.23
C LEU A 38 -3.74 -38.41 11.31
N SER A 39 -3.72 -37.08 11.25
CA SER A 39 -2.47 -36.31 11.15
C SER A 39 -2.06 -35.62 12.45
N GLY A 40 -2.85 -35.77 13.52
CA GLY A 40 -2.62 -35.13 14.82
C GLY A 40 -2.92 -33.62 14.85
N THR A 41 -3.29 -33.03 13.71
CA THR A 41 -3.71 -31.63 13.61
C THR A 41 -4.83 -31.47 12.58
N SER A 42 -5.92 -30.81 12.98
CA SER A 42 -7.07 -30.53 12.08
C SER A 42 -6.84 -29.33 11.16
N GLY A 43 -5.64 -28.75 11.17
CA GLY A 43 -5.31 -27.50 10.49
C GLY A 43 -4.06 -27.59 9.61
N LYS A 44 -3.74 -26.49 8.92
CA LYS A 44 -2.47 -26.37 8.20
C LYS A 44 -1.34 -26.44 9.21
N VAL A 45 -0.40 -27.37 9.01
CA VAL A 45 0.82 -27.45 9.81
C VAL A 45 1.54 -26.11 9.74
N THR A 46 1.81 -25.53 10.91
CA THR A 46 2.54 -24.27 11.02
C THR A 46 4.03 -24.53 10.91
N ARG A 47 4.78 -23.55 10.40
CA ARG A 47 6.24 -23.66 10.26
C ARG A 47 6.93 -23.84 11.62
N ASP A 48 6.41 -23.17 12.65
CA ASP A 48 6.92 -23.20 14.01
C ASP A 48 5.79 -23.51 15.00
N ARG A 49 6.13 -24.19 16.11
CA ARG A 49 5.17 -24.53 17.17
C ARG A 49 4.79 -23.33 18.03
N ILE A 50 5.72 -22.41 18.26
CA ILE A 50 5.56 -21.23 19.13
C ILE A 50 5.18 -20.02 18.28
N PHE A 51 5.90 -19.79 17.18
CA PHE A 51 5.73 -18.60 16.35
C PHE A 51 4.80 -18.81 15.15
N ALA A 52 4.18 -20.00 15.05
CA ALA A 52 3.29 -20.38 13.98
C ALA A 52 3.88 -20.09 12.58
N ASN A 53 3.24 -19.21 11.82
CA ASN A 53 3.66 -18.77 10.49
C ASN A 53 4.12 -17.30 10.48
N ALA A 54 4.66 -16.80 11.60
CA ALA A 54 5.18 -15.45 11.67
C ALA A 54 6.29 -15.20 10.62
N LEU A 55 6.40 -13.95 10.19
CA LEU A 55 7.47 -13.50 9.30
C LEU A 55 8.83 -13.88 9.90
N ILE A 56 9.74 -14.35 9.06
CA ILE A 56 11.12 -14.67 9.47
C ILE A 56 11.74 -13.39 10.02
N PRO A 57 12.41 -13.39 11.18
CA PRO A 57 13.08 -12.20 11.72
C PRO A 57 14.02 -11.53 10.72
N GLU A 58 14.15 -10.21 10.83
CA GLU A 58 15.04 -9.40 9.99
C GLU A 58 16.53 -9.60 10.32
N ALA A 59 16.83 -10.03 11.55
CA ALA A 59 18.17 -10.32 12.03
C ALA A 59 18.12 -11.23 13.26
N ASN A 60 19.27 -11.79 13.61
CA ASN A 60 19.57 -12.31 14.95
C ASN A 60 20.36 -11.23 15.71
N ALA A 61 20.06 -11.02 16.99
CA ALA A 61 20.71 -10.02 17.82
C ALA A 61 21.33 -10.60 19.12
N ASN A 62 21.43 -11.92 19.26
CA ASN A 62 21.89 -12.57 20.51
C ASN A 62 23.34 -12.25 20.87
N THR A 63 24.24 -12.22 19.86
CA THR A 63 25.67 -11.95 20.03
C THR A 63 26.11 -10.69 19.27
N GLY A 64 25.15 -9.82 18.96
CA GLY A 64 25.31 -8.69 18.06
C GLY A 64 24.43 -8.81 16.82
N TRP A 65 24.34 -7.72 16.04
CA TRP A 65 23.46 -7.65 14.89
C TRP A 65 23.97 -8.51 13.72
N GLN A 66 23.18 -9.53 13.37
CA GLN A 66 23.40 -10.40 12.22
C GLN A 66 22.18 -10.33 11.31
N GLN A 67 22.25 -9.50 10.28
CA GLN A 67 21.15 -9.31 9.34
C GLN A 67 20.85 -10.59 8.54
N ASN A 68 19.57 -10.87 8.34
CA ASN A 68 19.13 -11.95 7.47
C ASN A 68 19.47 -11.60 6.00
N PRO A 69 20.29 -12.40 5.29
CA PRO A 69 20.74 -12.07 3.93
C PRO A 69 19.60 -12.04 2.89
N ARG A 70 18.47 -12.69 3.17
CA ARG A 70 17.28 -12.66 2.30
C ARG A 70 16.38 -11.45 2.51
N GLN A 71 16.76 -10.54 3.41
CA GLN A 71 16.00 -9.31 3.67
C GLN A 71 16.90 -8.08 3.60
N VAL A 72 16.42 -7.06 2.90
CA VAL A 72 17.00 -5.72 2.91
C VAL A 72 16.19 -4.84 3.84
N ILE A 73 16.88 -4.04 4.65
CA ILE A 73 16.26 -3.01 5.48
C ILE A 73 16.54 -1.67 4.83
N SER A 74 15.48 -0.93 4.49
CA SER A 74 15.57 0.41 3.93
C SER A 74 14.90 1.41 4.87
N MET A 75 15.59 2.52 5.12
CA MET A 75 15.06 3.64 5.88
C MET A 75 14.46 4.64 4.90
N THR A 76 13.21 5.02 5.11
CA THR A 76 12.48 5.95 4.24
C THR A 76 11.51 6.80 5.04
N GLN A 77 10.70 7.60 4.37
CA GLN A 77 9.70 8.48 4.96
C GLN A 77 8.28 8.04 4.58
N CYS A 78 7.38 8.04 5.56
CA CYS A 78 5.99 7.66 5.39
C CYS A 78 5.15 8.86 4.93
N PHE A 79 4.36 8.68 3.88
CA PHE A 79 3.44 9.70 3.36
C PHE A 79 1.97 9.36 3.58
N GLY A 80 1.65 8.54 4.59
CA GLY A 80 0.26 8.24 4.97
C GLY A 80 -0.46 9.42 5.65
N CYS A 81 0.28 10.41 6.14
CA CYS A 81 -0.22 11.66 6.69
C CYS A 81 0.78 12.80 6.43
N TRP A 82 0.45 14.01 6.89
CA TRP A 82 1.29 15.20 6.74
C TRP A 82 2.49 15.24 7.70
N THR A 83 2.56 14.37 8.71
CA THR A 83 3.66 14.34 9.68
C THR A 83 4.97 13.84 9.07
N GLN A 84 4.91 13.03 8.02
CA GLN A 84 6.11 12.54 7.32
C GLN A 84 7.13 11.84 8.24
N CYS A 85 6.65 10.95 9.11
CA CYS A 85 7.50 10.16 10.00
C CYS A 85 8.44 9.23 9.21
N GLY A 86 9.66 9.01 9.70
CA GLY A 86 10.57 8.01 9.16
C GLY A 86 10.10 6.59 9.48
N VAL A 87 10.19 5.71 8.49
CA VAL A 87 9.84 4.30 8.63
C VAL A 87 10.99 3.42 8.15
N ARG A 88 11.07 2.26 8.77
CA ARG A 88 11.99 1.18 8.45
C ARG A 88 11.22 0.10 7.72
N VAL A 89 11.61 -0.16 6.48
CA VAL A 89 10.92 -1.06 5.56
C VAL A 89 11.80 -2.28 5.35
N ARG A 90 11.24 -3.46 5.63
CA ARG A 90 11.87 -4.75 5.34
C ARG A 90 11.39 -5.23 3.98
N VAL A 91 12.33 -5.58 3.11
CA VAL A 91 12.06 -6.03 1.74
C VAL A 91 12.67 -7.42 1.56
N ASP A 92 11.92 -8.33 0.97
CA ASP A 92 12.39 -9.64 0.53
C ASP A 92 13.32 -9.46 -0.68
N SER A 93 14.58 -9.90 -0.54
CA SER A 93 15.61 -9.72 -1.56
C SER A 93 15.35 -10.52 -2.85
N GLU A 94 14.64 -11.64 -2.76
CA GLU A 94 14.38 -12.52 -3.91
C GLU A 94 13.17 -12.04 -4.70
N LYS A 95 12.11 -11.62 -4.00
CA LYS A 95 10.83 -11.23 -4.61
C LYS A 95 10.69 -9.72 -4.83
N GLY A 96 11.55 -8.91 -4.23
CA GLY A 96 11.42 -7.46 -4.23
C GLY A 96 10.16 -6.97 -3.53
N GLN A 97 9.60 -7.77 -2.61
CA GLN A 97 8.34 -7.46 -1.93
C GLN A 97 8.58 -6.94 -0.52
N VAL A 98 7.86 -5.90 -0.13
CA VAL A 98 7.86 -5.39 1.24
C VAL A 98 7.20 -6.42 2.15
N LEU A 99 7.90 -6.79 3.22
CA LEU A 99 7.45 -7.76 4.22
C LEU A 99 6.76 -7.07 5.40
N ARG A 100 7.33 -5.97 5.89
CA ARG A 100 6.83 -5.23 7.05
C ARG A 100 7.39 -3.82 7.10
N ILE A 101 6.57 -2.90 7.62
CA ILE A 101 6.94 -1.53 7.92
C ILE A 101 6.98 -1.36 9.45
N ALA A 102 8.05 -0.76 9.96
CA ALA A 102 8.27 -0.42 11.37
C ALA A 102 8.79 1.01 11.49
N GLY A 103 9.03 1.51 12.71
CA GLY A 103 9.61 2.83 12.90
C GLY A 103 11.09 2.88 12.52
N ASN A 104 11.54 4.01 11.99
CA ASN A 104 12.95 4.30 11.78
C ASN A 104 13.52 4.95 13.04
N PRO A 105 14.47 4.31 13.75
CA PRO A 105 15.00 4.87 15.00
C PRO A 105 15.83 6.12 14.82
N TYR A 106 16.33 6.41 13.62
CA TYR A 106 17.09 7.64 13.36
C TYR A 106 16.21 8.87 13.16
N HIS A 107 14.89 8.70 13.00
CA HIS A 107 14.03 9.79 12.59
C HIS A 107 13.33 10.43 13.81
N PRO A 108 13.45 11.76 14.00
CA PRO A 108 12.96 12.45 15.20
C PRO A 108 11.43 12.40 15.33
N LEU A 109 10.70 12.28 14.22
CA LEU A 109 9.23 12.15 14.23
C LEU A 109 8.73 10.71 14.42
N SER A 110 9.64 9.75 14.58
CA SER A 110 9.32 8.32 14.70
C SER A 110 9.66 7.76 16.07
N HIS A 111 10.38 8.55 16.88
CA HIS A 111 10.75 8.21 18.24
C HIS A 111 11.09 9.49 19.00
N GLU A 112 10.66 9.58 20.27
CA GLU A 112 10.96 10.74 21.14
C GLU A 112 12.48 10.87 21.36
N HIS A 113 13.12 9.77 21.81
CA HIS A 113 14.57 9.65 21.93
C HIS A 113 15.15 9.00 20.68
N HIS A 114 15.11 9.68 19.54
CA HIS A 114 15.68 9.15 18.29
C HIS A 114 17.20 8.99 18.39
N LEU A 115 17.73 8.02 17.65
CA LEU A 115 19.16 7.75 17.57
C LEU A 115 19.85 8.76 16.66
N ASP A 116 21.06 9.16 17.04
CA ASP A 116 21.90 10.02 16.20
C ASP A 116 22.29 9.28 14.91
N SER A 117 22.22 9.98 13.78
CA SER A 117 22.59 9.46 12.46
C SER A 117 24.05 9.05 12.32
N SER A 118 24.93 9.50 13.23
CA SER A 118 26.35 9.11 13.30
C SER A 118 26.55 7.70 13.87
N ILE A 119 25.55 7.13 14.56
CA ILE A 119 25.64 5.78 15.10
C ILE A 119 25.67 4.75 13.94
N PRO A 120 26.60 3.78 13.95
CA PRO A 120 26.64 2.75 12.93
C PRO A 120 25.35 1.92 12.87
N PHE A 121 24.93 1.57 11.65
CA PHE A 121 23.69 0.83 11.40
C PHE A 121 23.52 -0.43 12.25
N SER A 122 24.54 -1.28 12.32
CA SER A 122 24.49 -2.52 13.09
C SER A 122 24.28 -2.27 14.59
N THR A 123 24.92 -1.24 15.15
CA THR A 123 24.78 -0.84 16.55
C THR A 123 23.38 -0.32 16.84
N ALA A 124 22.85 0.57 15.99
CA ALA A 124 21.50 1.08 16.13
C ALA A 124 20.45 -0.03 16.05
N MET A 125 20.62 -0.98 15.13
CA MET A 125 19.70 -2.11 14.99
C MET A 125 19.80 -3.11 16.14
N ALA A 126 21.00 -3.34 16.68
CA ALA A 126 21.16 -4.16 17.89
C ALA A 126 20.43 -3.55 19.09
N GLN A 127 20.41 -2.22 19.23
CA GLN A 127 19.70 -1.52 20.32
C GLN A 127 18.17 -1.70 20.26
N LEU A 128 17.60 -1.96 19.08
CA LEU A 128 16.17 -2.28 18.93
C LEU A 128 15.79 -3.65 19.52
N ALA A 129 16.78 -4.54 19.64
CA ALA A 129 16.61 -5.88 20.17
C ALA A 129 16.85 -5.92 21.69
N GLY A 130 16.68 -7.10 22.29
CA GLY A 130 16.84 -7.30 23.73
C GLY A 130 15.68 -6.71 24.55
N GLU A 131 15.82 -6.68 25.87
CA GLU A 131 14.77 -6.30 26.83
C GLU A 131 14.99 -4.90 27.44
N SER A 132 15.66 -4.00 26.71
CA SER A 132 15.96 -2.62 27.14
C SER A 132 14.74 -1.69 27.19
N GLY A 133 13.52 -2.22 27.08
CA GLY A 133 12.29 -1.44 27.12
C GLY A 133 11.96 -0.75 25.80
N LEU A 134 11.38 0.45 25.88
CA LEU A 134 10.88 1.21 24.72
C LEU A 134 11.88 2.24 24.18
N ASP A 135 12.92 2.61 24.94
CA ASP A 135 13.79 3.76 24.65
C ASP A 135 14.50 3.72 23.30
N ALA A 136 14.83 2.54 22.78
CA ALA A 136 15.40 2.40 21.45
C ALA A 136 14.34 2.02 20.40
N ARG A 137 13.19 1.49 20.81
CA ARG A 137 12.23 0.81 19.92
C ARG A 137 11.32 1.81 19.23
N SER A 138 11.79 2.35 18.10
CA SER A 138 10.95 3.14 17.20
C SER A 138 9.78 2.33 16.64
N THR A 139 8.58 2.91 16.70
CA THR A 139 7.33 2.29 16.23
C THR A 139 6.77 3.06 15.04
N ALA A 140 6.00 2.37 14.21
CA ALA A 140 5.17 3.01 13.20
C ALA A 140 3.73 3.11 13.73
N CYS A 141 3.05 4.23 13.45
CA CYS A 141 1.62 4.33 13.75
C CYS A 141 0.82 3.33 12.89
N ALA A 142 -0.43 3.06 13.29
CA ALA A 142 -1.29 2.11 12.58
C ALA A 142 -1.39 2.40 11.07
N ARG A 143 -1.52 3.69 10.70
CA ARG A 143 -1.57 4.11 9.29
C ARG A 143 -0.26 3.84 8.55
N GLY A 144 0.88 4.11 9.18
CA GLY A 144 2.20 3.86 8.59
C GLY A 144 2.46 2.36 8.40
N ALA A 145 2.05 1.55 9.37
CA ALA A 145 2.17 0.09 9.29
C ALA A 145 1.29 -0.51 8.18
N THR A 146 0.09 0.03 7.94
CA THR A 146 -0.83 -0.45 6.91
C THR A 146 -0.57 0.11 5.50
N GLN A 147 0.41 1.00 5.31
CA GLN A 147 0.81 1.46 3.96
C GLN A 147 1.19 0.30 3.02
N LEU A 148 1.60 -0.85 3.59
CA LEU A 148 1.81 -2.08 2.86
C LEU A 148 0.58 -2.54 2.06
N GLU A 149 -0.61 -2.39 2.63
CA GLU A 149 -1.87 -2.75 1.98
C GLU A 149 -2.16 -1.84 0.79
N GLY A 150 -1.81 -0.56 0.88
CA GLY A 150 -1.90 0.38 -0.24
C GLY A 150 -0.97 0.00 -1.40
N LEU A 151 0.25 -0.47 -1.08
CA LEU A 151 1.23 -0.89 -2.08
C LEU A 151 0.75 -2.12 -2.88
N TYR A 152 0.06 -3.05 -2.23
CA TYR A 152 -0.41 -4.30 -2.84
C TYR A 152 -1.92 -4.34 -3.07
N SER A 153 -2.59 -3.19 -2.99
CA SER A 153 -4.03 -3.10 -3.18
C SER A 153 -4.40 -3.47 -4.62
N PRO A 154 -5.46 -4.27 -4.84
CA PRO A 154 -5.98 -4.54 -6.18
C PRO A 154 -6.54 -3.28 -6.85
N LEU A 155 -6.79 -2.21 -6.08
CA LEU A 155 -7.25 -0.92 -6.58
C LEU A 155 -6.08 0.04 -6.91
N ARG A 156 -4.83 -0.40 -6.76
CA ARG A 156 -3.66 0.42 -7.07
C ARG A 156 -3.58 0.68 -8.57
N LEU A 157 -3.47 1.96 -8.93
CA LEU A 157 -3.26 2.38 -10.32
C LEU A 157 -1.79 2.13 -10.69
N LEU A 158 -1.56 1.19 -11.60
CA LEU A 158 -0.22 0.80 -12.07
C LEU A 158 0.15 1.46 -13.40
N GLU A 159 -0.85 1.90 -14.16
CA GLU A 159 -0.69 2.44 -15.50
C GLU A 159 -1.46 3.75 -15.63
N PRO A 160 -1.00 4.68 -16.48
CA PRO A 160 -1.79 5.84 -16.87
C PRO A 160 -3.17 5.46 -17.40
N MET A 161 -4.20 6.15 -16.93
CA MET A 161 -5.57 5.94 -17.39
C MET A 161 -6.19 7.24 -17.90
N LYS A 162 -6.88 7.15 -19.03
CA LYS A 162 -7.68 8.21 -19.63
C LYS A 162 -9.17 7.94 -19.43
N ARG A 163 -9.94 9.00 -19.24
CA ARG A 163 -11.40 8.93 -19.12
C ARG A 163 -12.03 8.53 -20.46
N ALA A 164 -12.96 7.57 -20.46
CA ALA A 164 -13.66 7.09 -21.66
C ALA A 164 -15.14 7.55 -21.75
N GLY A 165 -15.62 8.34 -20.79
CA GLY A 165 -17.00 8.87 -20.75
C GLY A 165 -17.06 10.26 -20.12
N LYS A 166 -18.24 10.66 -19.60
CA LYS A 166 -18.38 11.93 -18.89
C LYS A 166 -17.66 11.91 -17.54
N ARG A 167 -17.34 13.10 -17.00
CA ARG A 167 -16.72 13.25 -15.68
C ARG A 167 -17.61 12.61 -14.60
N GLY A 168 -17.04 11.72 -13.79
CA GLY A 168 -17.75 11.03 -12.71
C GLY A 168 -18.37 9.67 -13.09
N GLU A 169 -18.37 9.26 -14.36
CA GLU A 169 -18.91 7.94 -14.76
C GLU A 169 -18.04 6.74 -14.36
N GLY A 170 -16.81 6.97 -13.89
CA GLY A 170 -15.90 5.90 -13.47
C GLY A 170 -15.38 5.02 -14.62
N LYS A 171 -15.58 5.41 -15.88
CA LYS A 171 -15.09 4.69 -17.07
C LYS A 171 -13.70 5.17 -17.46
N TRP A 172 -12.75 4.23 -17.46
CA TRP A 172 -11.34 4.50 -17.70
C TRP A 172 -10.79 3.53 -18.75
N GLN A 173 -9.86 4.02 -19.56
CA GLN A 173 -9.10 3.27 -20.55
C GLN A 173 -7.60 3.45 -20.25
N ARG A 174 -6.82 2.37 -20.32
CA ARG A 174 -5.37 2.43 -20.19
C ARG A 174 -4.76 3.10 -21.42
N ILE A 175 -3.79 3.99 -21.19
CA ILE A 175 -3.03 4.67 -22.25
C ILE A 175 -1.53 4.51 -21.98
N SER A 176 -0.71 4.71 -23.01
CA SER A 176 0.75 4.70 -22.82
C SER A 176 1.21 5.95 -22.07
N PHE A 177 2.39 5.88 -21.45
CA PHE A 177 2.98 7.02 -20.75
C PHE A 177 3.33 8.15 -21.73
N GLU A 178 3.79 7.82 -22.94
CA GLU A 178 4.10 8.78 -23.99
C GLU A 178 2.84 9.52 -24.45
N GLN A 179 1.72 8.81 -24.59
CA GLN A 179 0.44 9.43 -24.91
C GLN A 179 -0.01 10.37 -23.79
N LEU A 180 0.10 9.94 -22.52
CA LEU A 180 -0.20 10.81 -21.37
C LEU A 180 0.61 12.10 -21.43
N VAL A 181 1.93 12.00 -21.60
CA VAL A 181 2.83 13.15 -21.64
C VAL A 181 2.46 14.07 -22.81
N LYS A 182 2.25 13.51 -24.01
CA LYS A 182 1.88 14.28 -25.19
C LYS A 182 0.57 15.05 -24.97
N GLU A 183 -0.48 14.36 -24.52
CA GLU A 183 -1.79 14.98 -24.28
C GLU A 183 -1.75 16.04 -23.17
N VAL A 184 -0.96 15.83 -22.10
CA VAL A 184 -0.81 16.80 -21.02
C VAL A 184 0.00 18.02 -21.44
N VAL A 185 1.05 17.86 -22.25
CA VAL A 185 1.94 18.95 -22.65
C VAL A 185 1.35 19.77 -23.80
N GLU A 186 0.88 19.11 -24.86
CA GLU A 186 0.37 19.76 -26.07
C GLU A 186 -1.06 20.28 -25.87
N GLY A 187 -1.85 19.65 -25.00
CA GLY A 187 -3.25 19.98 -24.78
C GLY A 187 -4.14 19.63 -25.96
N GLY A 188 -5.18 20.43 -26.17
CA GLY A 188 -6.16 20.23 -27.25
C GLY A 188 -7.55 19.88 -26.73
N ASP A 189 -8.44 19.48 -27.64
CA ASP A 189 -9.77 18.98 -27.28
C ASP A 189 -9.71 17.48 -27.01
N LEU A 190 -9.23 17.12 -25.82
CA LEU A 190 -8.98 15.73 -25.43
C LEU A 190 -10.26 14.93 -25.14
N PHE A 191 -11.38 15.61 -24.91
CA PHE A 191 -12.62 15.02 -24.39
C PHE A 191 -13.90 15.51 -25.10
N GLY A 192 -13.83 16.37 -26.13
CA GLY A 192 -15.00 16.96 -26.78
C GLY A 192 -15.70 18.03 -25.94
N GLU A 193 -15.01 18.57 -24.93
CA GLU A 193 -15.54 19.54 -23.95
C GLU A 193 -14.92 20.94 -24.16
N GLY A 194 -14.09 21.10 -25.20
CA GLY A 194 -13.41 22.33 -25.54
C GLY A 194 -11.88 22.20 -25.47
N THR A 195 -11.18 23.12 -26.13
CA THR A 195 -9.71 23.10 -26.18
C THR A 195 -9.12 23.44 -24.82
N LEU A 196 -8.42 22.48 -24.22
CA LEU A 196 -7.60 22.70 -23.04
C LEU A 196 -6.26 23.30 -23.46
N MET A 197 -5.93 24.48 -22.93
CA MET A 197 -4.63 25.12 -23.10
C MET A 197 -3.72 24.70 -21.95
N VAL A 198 -2.54 24.14 -22.25
CA VAL A 198 -1.57 23.68 -21.22
C VAL A 198 -0.17 24.24 -21.50
N CYS A 199 0.77 23.97 -20.58
CA CYS A 199 2.07 24.61 -20.39
C CYS A 199 2.90 24.91 -21.65
N ALA A 200 2.82 24.10 -22.72
CA ALA A 200 3.62 24.35 -23.93
C ALA A 200 3.31 25.70 -24.61
N ARG A 201 2.10 26.25 -24.40
CA ARG A 201 1.75 27.60 -24.88
C ARG A 201 2.05 28.73 -23.87
N PHE A 202 2.42 28.40 -22.64
CA PHE A 202 3.00 29.37 -21.71
C PHE A 202 4.49 29.47 -21.98
N THR A 203 4.85 30.29 -22.97
CA THR A 203 6.22 30.80 -23.02
C THR A 203 6.42 31.62 -21.75
N ILE A 204 7.27 31.16 -20.82
CA ILE A 204 7.75 32.03 -19.75
C ILE A 204 8.59 33.09 -20.45
N ARG A 205 7.96 34.21 -20.82
CA ARG A 205 8.69 35.44 -21.13
C ARG A 205 9.29 35.91 -19.81
N SER A 206 10.53 35.51 -19.55
CA SER A 206 11.34 36.21 -18.57
C SER A 206 11.31 37.69 -18.96
N PRO A 207 10.86 38.63 -18.09
CA PRO A 207 11.10 40.03 -18.37
C PRO A 207 12.63 40.21 -18.52
N PRO A 208 13.10 41.09 -19.44
CA PRO A 208 14.52 41.35 -19.55
C PRO A 208 15.04 41.75 -18.17
N LEU A 209 16.12 41.08 -17.73
CA LEU A 209 16.76 41.37 -16.46
C LEU A 209 17.14 42.86 -16.45
N THR A 210 16.44 43.66 -15.65
CA THR A 210 16.79 45.07 -15.46
C THR A 210 18.17 45.12 -14.81
N PRO A 211 19.18 45.74 -15.43
CA PRO A 211 20.52 45.78 -14.86
C PRO A 211 20.48 46.65 -13.59
N GLY A 212 20.67 46.07 -12.41
CA GLY A 212 20.87 46.85 -11.18
C GLY A 212 20.24 46.34 -9.89
N ILE A 213 19.43 45.27 -9.89
CA ILE A 213 18.88 44.71 -8.66
C ILE A 213 19.85 43.64 -8.13
N ARG A 214 20.57 43.95 -7.05
CA ARG A 214 21.41 42.97 -6.32
C ARG A 214 20.52 41.86 -5.75
N ASP A 215 21.03 40.64 -5.77
CA ASP A 215 20.42 39.41 -5.25
C ASP A 215 19.93 39.55 -3.79
N SER A 216 18.73 40.09 -3.61
CA SER A 216 17.87 39.68 -2.51
C SER A 216 16.95 38.60 -3.05
N ALA A 217 17.15 37.37 -2.60
CA ALA A 217 16.31 36.22 -2.92
C ALA A 217 14.88 36.41 -2.36
N GLN A 218 14.11 37.31 -2.97
CA GLN A 218 12.67 37.29 -2.90
C GLN A 218 12.22 36.12 -3.76
N LYS A 219 11.81 35.05 -3.07
CA LYS A 219 11.02 33.96 -3.66
C LYS A 219 9.97 34.59 -4.57
N PRO A 220 9.80 34.14 -5.83
CA PRO A 220 8.72 34.64 -6.66
C PRO A 220 7.40 34.19 -6.03
N THR A 221 6.77 35.07 -5.26
CA THR A 221 5.36 34.96 -4.93
C THR A 221 4.60 35.22 -6.22
N SER A 222 4.38 34.17 -7.01
CA SER A 222 3.41 34.22 -8.10
C SER A 222 2.03 34.41 -7.46
N TYR A 223 1.56 35.66 -7.43
CA TYR A 223 0.18 35.99 -7.10
C TYR A 223 -0.72 35.38 -8.17
N TRP A 224 -1.45 34.33 -7.82
CA TRP A 224 -2.53 33.81 -8.64
C TRP A 224 -3.73 34.74 -8.47
N SER A 225 -3.84 35.74 -9.34
CA SER A 225 -5.08 36.51 -9.47
C SER A 225 -6.09 35.69 -10.28
N PRO A 226 -7.23 35.26 -9.71
CA PRO A 226 -8.23 34.52 -10.46
C PRO A 226 -9.06 35.51 -11.30
N THR A 227 -8.85 35.53 -12.61
CA THR A 227 -9.88 36.00 -13.54
C THR A 227 -10.99 34.94 -13.63
N PRO A 228 -12.27 35.32 -13.55
CA PRO A 228 -13.37 34.35 -13.53
C PRO A 228 -13.62 33.84 -14.94
N ALA A 229 -13.09 32.67 -15.27
CA ALA A 229 -13.44 31.95 -16.50
C ALA A 229 -13.39 30.45 -16.26
N THR A 230 -14.57 29.89 -15.97
CA THR A 230 -15.08 28.56 -16.35
C THR A 230 -14.15 27.62 -17.13
N THR A 231 -13.02 27.21 -16.56
CA THR A 231 -12.11 26.22 -17.18
C THR A 231 -11.93 25.04 -16.24
N GLY A 232 -12.38 23.88 -16.73
CA GLY A 232 -12.39 22.63 -15.99
C GLY A 232 -10.97 22.20 -15.61
N ALA A 233 -10.76 22.03 -14.30
CA ALA A 233 -9.56 21.39 -13.78
C ALA A 233 -9.43 19.97 -14.35
N ILE A 234 -8.22 19.68 -14.84
CA ILE A 234 -7.76 18.39 -15.38
C ILE A 234 -7.84 17.32 -14.27
N PRO A 235 -8.66 16.27 -14.39
CA PRO A 235 -8.59 15.12 -13.50
C PRO A 235 -7.79 14.02 -14.20
N PHE A 236 -6.49 14.23 -14.39
CA PHE A 236 -5.58 13.09 -14.61
C PHE A 236 -5.19 12.58 -13.22
N TYR A 237 -5.58 11.35 -12.89
CA TYR A 237 -4.90 10.62 -11.82
C TYR A 237 -3.56 10.14 -12.36
N ALA A 238 -2.57 11.02 -12.41
CA ALA A 238 -1.18 10.64 -12.54
C ALA A 238 -0.62 10.54 -11.12
N VAL A 239 -0.53 9.32 -10.58
CA VAL A 239 0.33 9.08 -9.43
C VAL A 239 1.76 9.12 -9.96
N LEU A 240 2.33 10.32 -10.06
CA LEU A 240 3.78 10.50 -10.15
C LEU A 240 4.35 10.31 -8.75
N ARG A 241 4.76 9.08 -8.42
CA ARG A 241 5.74 8.76 -7.38
C ARG A 241 6.51 7.51 -7.74
#